data_AF-A0A4R2NTX0-F1
#
_entry.id   AF-A0A4R2NTX0-F1
#
_cell.length_a   1.000
_cell.length_b   1.000
_cell.length_c   1.000
_cell.angle_alpha   90.00
_cell.angle_beta   90.00
_cell.angle_gamma   90.00
#
_symmetry.space_group_name_H-M   'P 1'
#
loop_
_entity.id
_entity.type
_entity.pdbx_description
1 polymer ?
#
loop_
_entity_poly.entity_id
_entity_poly.type
_entity_poly.pdbx_seq_one_letter_code
_entity_poly.pdbx_strand_id
1 'polypeptide(L)' 'MMKKSILRLGKNLSKDQQQTIKGGYIPTLYQFCCTRTQGFWISQYPFLGNDPYYTCTSDVCSNRIEF' A
#
# COMPACT_ATOMS: atom_id res chain seq x y z
N MET A 1 -4.54 -23.36 -8.95
CA MET A 1 -4.39 -22.35 -7.86
C MET A 1 -3.30 -21.36 -8.25
N MET A 2 -3.66 -20.18 -8.75
CA MET A 2 -2.65 -19.13 -9.03
C MET A 2 -2.21 -18.51 -7.71
N LYS A 3 -0.93 -18.73 -7.34
CA LYS A 3 -0.24 -17.87 -6.37
C LYS A 3 -0.18 -16.48 -7.00
N LYS A 4 -1.09 -15.58 -6.62
CA LYS A 4 -1.00 -14.14 -6.95
C LYS A 4 0.24 -13.61 -6.23
N SER A 5 1.38 -13.76 -6.87
CA SER A 5 2.64 -13.16 -6.46
C SER A 5 2.41 -11.65 -6.34
N ILE A 6 3.04 -11.03 -5.35
CA ILE A 6 3.02 -9.59 -5.02
C ILE A 6 3.29 -8.68 -6.25
N LEU A 7 3.74 -9.27 -7.35
CA LEU A 7 3.97 -8.72 -8.69
C LEU A 7 2.77 -8.10 -9.44
N ARG A 8 1.55 -8.07 -8.88
CA ARG A 8 0.39 -7.41 -9.52
C ARG A 8 -0.30 -6.33 -8.68
N LEU A 9 0.35 -5.82 -7.64
CA LEU A 9 0.04 -4.48 -7.18
C LEU A 9 0.73 -3.54 -8.17
N GLY A 10 -0.03 -2.69 -8.87
CA GLY A 10 0.41 -1.88 -10.02
C GLY A 10 1.47 -0.80 -9.73
N LYS A 11 2.45 -1.11 -8.87
CA LYS A 11 3.44 -0.18 -8.34
C LYS A 11 4.83 -0.79 -8.48
N ASN A 12 5.65 -0.17 -9.33
CA ASN A 12 7.06 -0.51 -9.47
C ASN A 12 7.82 0.00 -8.24
N LEU A 13 8.01 -0.85 -7.24
CA LEU A 13 8.86 -0.54 -6.10
C LEU A 13 10.35 -0.63 -6.47
N SER A 14 11.15 0.28 -5.92
CA SER A 14 12.62 0.16 -5.98
C SER A 14 13.13 -1.07 -5.24
N LYS A 15 14.36 -1.52 -5.53
CA LYS A 15 14.98 -2.67 -4.86
C LYS A 15 15.03 -2.50 -3.34
N ASP A 16 15.29 -1.29 -2.85
CA ASP A 16 15.36 -0.99 -1.42
C ASP A 16 13.98 -1.06 -0.75
N GLN A 17 12.93 -0.59 -1.43
CA GLN A 17 11.56 -0.73 -0.95
C GLN A 17 11.14 -2.21 -0.93
N GLN A 18 11.46 -2.96 -1.98
CA GLN A 18 11.21 -4.42 -2.04
C GLN A 18 11.93 -5.17 -0.92
N GLN A 19 13.20 -4.80 -0.64
CA GLN A 19 13.96 -5.35 0.49
C GLN A 19 13.37 -4.96 1.84
N THR A 20 12.88 -3.72 2.00
CA THR A 20 12.23 -3.29 3.24
C THR A 20 10.97 -4.10 3.51
N ILE A 21 10.21 -4.43 2.46
CA ILE A 21 9.03 -5.27 2.56
C ILE A 21 9.40 -6.75 2.80
N LYS A 22 10.59 -7.21 2.38
CA LYS A 22 11.06 -8.61 2.46
C LYS A 22 10.05 -9.64 1.92
N GLY A 23 9.28 -9.28 0.90
CA GLY A 23 8.19 -10.13 0.37
C GLY A 23 6.92 -10.15 1.23
N GLY A 24 6.79 -9.22 2.18
CA GLY A 24 5.57 -8.91 2.91
C GLY A 24 4.50 -8.21 2.05
N TYR A 25 3.50 -7.68 2.72
CA TYR A 25 2.31 -7.09 2.09
C TYR A 25 2.41 -5.57 1.98
N ILE A 26 2.05 -5.04 0.82
CA ILE A 26 1.91 -3.60 0.60
C ILE A 26 0.43 -3.27 0.67
N PRO A 27 0.00 -2.32 1.52
CA PRO A 27 -1.41 -1.99 1.64
C PRO A 27 -1.97 -1.42 0.35
N THR A 28 -3.22 -1.71 0.04
CA THR A 28 -3.96 -0.93 -0.96
C THR A 28 -4.15 0.51 -0.48
N LEU A 29 -4.46 1.42 -1.40
CA LEU A 29 -4.74 2.81 -1.04
C LEU A 29 -5.87 2.92 0.00
N TYR A 30 -6.94 2.12 -0.16
CA TYR A 30 -8.03 2.05 0.80
C TYR A 30 -7.58 1.54 2.18
N GLN A 31 -6.78 0.47 2.23
CA GLN A 31 -6.26 -0.03 3.49
C GLN A 31 -5.40 1.02 4.18
N PHE A 32 -4.53 1.71 3.45
CA PHE A 32 -3.70 2.76 3.99
C PHE A 32 -4.52 3.94 4.53
N CYS A 33 -5.51 4.42 3.77
CA CYS A 33 -6.23 5.65 4.10
C CYS A 33 -7.48 5.47 4.98
N CYS A 34 -8.18 4.35 4.89
CA CYS A 34 -9.57 4.25 5.35
C CYS A 34 -9.77 3.30 6.54
N THR A 35 -8.76 2.47 6.85
CA THR A 35 -8.87 1.49 7.95
C THR A 35 -8.26 1.95 9.27
N ARG A 36 -7.96 3.26 9.41
CA ARG A 36 -7.22 3.83 10.56
C ARG A 36 -5.85 3.16 10.81
N THR A 37 -5.24 2.54 9.80
CA THR A 37 -3.93 1.87 9.89
C THR A 37 -2.78 2.69 9.32
N GLN A 38 -3.02 3.94 8.88
CA GLN A 38 -2.02 4.79 8.25
C GLN A 38 -0.71 4.90 9.07
N GLY A 39 -0.83 5.18 10.38
CA GLY A 39 0.33 5.28 11.26
C GLY A 39 1.10 3.96 11.41
N PHE A 40 0.39 2.83 11.41
CA PHE A 40 1.01 1.50 11.43
C PHE A 40 1.82 1.27 10.14
N TRP A 41 1.25 1.56 8.97
CA TRP A 41 1.95 1.38 7.70
C TRP A 41 3.13 2.31 7.53
N ILE A 42 3.03 3.57 7.98
CA ILE A 42 4.16 4.51 7.95
C ILE A 42 5.28 4.05 8.89
N SER A 43 4.93 3.49 10.06
CA SER A 43 5.93 2.92 10.99
C SER A 43 6.69 1.74 10.39
N GLN A 44 6.02 0.86 9.63
CA GLN A 44 6.65 -0.29 8.99
C GLN A 44 7.38 0.07 7.69
N TYR A 45 6.78 0.96 6.90
CA TYR A 45 7.19 1.32 5.54
C TYR A 45 7.19 2.85 5.38
N PRO A 46 8.21 3.55 5.90
CA PRO A 46 8.23 5.02 5.89
C PRO A 46 8.12 5.64 4.50
N PHE A 47 8.60 4.94 3.47
CA PHE A 47 8.52 5.40 2.08
C PHE A 47 7.09 5.53 1.55
N LEU A 48 6.09 4.89 2.18
CA LEU A 48 4.69 5.07 1.79
C LEU A 48 4.20 6.50 2.09
N GLY A 49 4.72 7.15 3.13
CA GLY A 49 4.32 8.51 3.50
C GLY A 49 4.78 9.59 2.51
N ASN A 50 5.81 9.30 1.72
CA ASN A 50 6.33 10.22 0.70
C ASN A 50 5.84 9.88 -0.71
N ASP A 51 4.97 8.88 -0.84
CA ASP A 51 4.57 8.37 -2.14
C ASP A 51 3.24 8.99 -2.60
N PRO A 52 3.20 9.64 -3.77
CA PRO A 52 1.98 10.31 -4.26
C PRO A 52 0.78 9.38 -4.38
N TYR A 53 1.00 8.08 -4.65
CA TYR A 53 -0.08 7.10 -4.71
C TYR A 53 -0.82 6.95 -3.38
N TYR A 54 -0.13 7.11 -2.24
CA TYR A 54 -0.69 6.98 -0.89
C TYR A 54 -1.24 8.28 -0.32
N THR A 55 -1.56 9.23 -1.19
CA THR A 55 -2.24 10.47 -0.79
C THR A 55 -3.70 10.17 -0.45
N CYS A 56 -4.10 10.42 0.80
CA CYS A 56 -5.46 10.19 1.24
C CYS A 56 -6.35 11.40 0.90
N THR A 57 -7.21 11.23 -0.10
CA THR A 57 -8.24 12.20 -0.48
C THR A 57 -9.63 11.71 -0.05
N SER A 58 -10.60 12.62 0.02
CA SER A 58 -11.97 12.33 0.51
C SER A 58 -12.71 11.26 -0.31
N ASP A 59 -12.34 11.09 -1.58
CA ASP A 59 -12.91 10.11 -2.52
C ASP A 59 -12.39 8.67 -2.29
N VAL A 60 -11.20 8.51 -1.71
CA VAL A 60 -10.57 7.18 -1.48
C VAL A 60 -11.40 6.31 -0.55
N CYS A 61 -11.95 6.90 0.52
CA CYS A 61 -12.75 6.16 1.51
C CYS A 61 -14.24 6.11 1.19
N SER A 62 -14.68 6.92 0.24
CA SER A 62 -16.08 7.01 -0.19
C SER A 62 -16.40 5.97 -1.26
N ASN A 63 -15.42 5.61 -2.11
CA ASN A 63 -15.55 4.55 -3.11
C ASN A 63 -15.17 3.19 -2.52
N ARG A 64 -16.11 2.53 -1.83
CA ARG A 64 -15.99 1.13 -1.40
C ARG A 64 -15.96 0.16 -2.59
N ILE A 65 -14.89 0.13 -3.37
CA ILE A 65 -14.62 -0.99 -4.27
C ILE A 65 -13.53 -1.83 -3.62
N GLU A 66 -13.98 -2.75 -2.76
CA GLU A 66 -13.17 -3.88 -2.30
C GLU A 66 -12.89 -4.76 -3.54
N PHE A 67 -11.64 -4.81 -3.97
CA PHE A 67 -11.15 -5.74 -5.00
C PHE A 67 -10.59 -7.01 -4.37
#